data_AF-A0A9D6WR71-F1
#
_entry.id   AF-A0A9D6WR71-F1
#
_cell.length_a   1.000
_cell.length_b   1.000
_cell.length_c   1.000
_cell.angle_alpha   90.00
_cell.angle_beta   90.00
_cell.angle_gamma   90.00
#
_symmetry.space_group_name_H-M   'P 1'
#
loop_
_entity.id
_entity.type
_entity.pdbx_description
1 polymer ?
#
loop_
_entity_poly.entity_id
_entity_poly.type
_entity_poly.pdbx_seq_one_letter_code
_entity_poly.pdbx_strand_id
1 'polypeptide(L)'
;MAVNIKPKLGLNAYKVDATSHIAINHEICKTKCAIKFCAFVCPARVYTLGADGLIHIEHDGCLECGTCIIACRSAALTWHYPTAGQGVQYRFG
;
A
#
# COMPACT_ATOMS: atom_id res chain seq x y z
N MET A 1 -21.94 2.39 -1.63
CA MET A 1 -21.54 1.89 -0.29
C MET A 1 -20.05 1.57 -0.32
N ALA A 2 -19.26 2.07 0.63
CA ALA A 2 -17.87 1.66 0.74
C ALA A 2 -17.80 0.26 1.37
N VAL A 3 -17.26 -0.71 0.63
CA VAL A 3 -17.06 -2.07 1.15
C VAL A 3 -16.00 -2.04 2.24
N ASN A 4 -16.31 -2.60 3.42
CA ASN A 4 -15.31 -2.86 4.43
C ASN A 4 -14.44 -4.03 3.97
N ILE A 5 -13.19 -3.73 3.60
CA ILE A 5 -12.27 -4.72 3.03
C ILE A 5 -11.55 -5.56 4.11
N LYS A 6 -11.47 -5.09 5.36
CA LYS A 6 -10.70 -5.75 6.43
C LYS A 6 -11.11 -7.21 6.68
N PRO A 7 -12.41 -7.57 6.73
CA PRO A 7 -12.83 -8.97 6.88
C PRO A 7 -12.38 -9.87 5.72
N LYS A 8 -12.27 -9.33 4.49
CA LYS A 8 -11.77 -10.08 3.34
C LYS A 8 -10.26 -10.28 3.41
N LEU A 9 -9.51 -9.25 3.79
CA LEU A 9 -8.06 -9.38 4.01
C LEU A 9 -7.75 -10.38 5.11
N GLY A 10 -8.57 -10.45 6.16
CA GLY A 10 -8.42 -11.41 7.26
C GLY A 10 -8.57 -12.89 6.87
N LEU A 11 -9.01 -13.19 5.63
CA LEU A 11 -8.99 -14.57 5.12
C LEU A 11 -7.59 -15.01 4.67
N ASN A 12 -6.71 -14.06 4.36
CA ASN A 12 -5.31 -14.31 4.06
C ASN A 12 -4.51 -14.44 5.36
N ALA A 13 -3.39 -15.16 5.29
CA ALA A 13 -2.38 -15.13 6.33
C ALA A 13 -1.28 -14.13 5.94
N TYR A 14 -0.69 -13.47 6.93
CA TYR A 14 0.40 -12.51 6.73
C TYR A 14 1.51 -12.81 7.73
N LYS A 15 2.75 -12.73 7.26
CA LYS A 15 3.92 -12.65 8.14
C LYS A 15 4.55 -11.28 7.92
N VAL A 16 4.17 -10.32 8.76
CA VAL A 16 4.51 -8.91 8.56
C VAL A 16 6.01 -8.73 8.77
N ASP A 17 6.65 -8.04 7.81
CA ASP A 17 8.07 -7.70 7.90
C ASP A 17 8.29 -6.61 8.97
N ALA A 18 9.47 -6.58 9.58
CA ALA A 18 9.79 -5.59 10.60
C ALA A 18 9.90 -4.17 10.01
N THR A 19 10.26 -4.07 8.73
CA THR A 19 10.41 -2.80 8.01
C THR A 19 9.43 -2.72 6.85
N SER A 20 8.98 -1.50 6.56
CA SER A 20 8.07 -1.30 5.44
C SER A 20 8.76 -1.52 4.11
N HIS A 21 8.20 -2.41 3.30
CA HIS A 21 8.62 -2.63 1.92
C HIS A 21 8.13 -1.54 0.94
N ILE A 22 7.50 -0.49 1.49
CA ILE A 22 6.96 0.65 0.77
C ILE A 22 7.50 1.92 1.42
N ALA A 23 8.11 2.79 0.64
CA ALA A 23 8.55 4.11 1.08
C ALA A 23 7.89 5.21 0.26
N ILE A 24 7.54 6.33 0.90
CA ILE A 24 6.99 7.52 0.24
C ILE A 24 7.94 8.70 0.43
N ASN A 25 8.36 9.30 -0.67
CA ASN A 25 8.92 10.64 -0.65
C ASN A 25 7.78 11.66 -0.51
N HIS A 26 7.56 12.12 0.71
CA HIS A 26 6.46 13.04 1.03
C HIS A 26 6.59 14.42 0.38
N GLU A 27 7.81 14.89 0.11
CA GLU A 27 8.03 16.16 -0.58
C GLU A 27 7.52 16.08 -2.02
N ILE A 28 7.93 15.05 -2.78
CA ILE A 28 7.46 14.82 -4.15
C ILE A 28 5.95 14.53 -4.15
N CYS A 29 5.48 13.71 -3.22
CA CYS A 29 4.06 13.34 -3.12
C CYS A 29 3.17 14.57 -2.85
N LYS A 30 3.60 15.46 -1.95
CA LYS A 30 2.84 16.67 -1.61
C LYS A 30 2.86 17.70 -2.75
N THR A 31 4.01 17.89 -3.39
CA THR A 31 4.20 18.96 -4.40
C THR A 31 3.74 18.58 -5.80
N LYS A 32 3.93 17.32 -6.22
CA LYS A 32 3.68 16.89 -7.61
C LYS A 32 2.45 16.01 -7.79
N CYS A 33 1.95 15.36 -6.73
CA CYS A 33 0.85 14.40 -6.84
C CYS A 33 -0.49 15.03 -6.42
N ALA A 34 -1.25 15.59 -7.36
CA ALA A 34 -2.56 16.18 -7.04
C ALA A 34 -3.62 15.13 -6.65
N ILE A 35 -3.63 13.98 -7.34
CA ILE A 35 -4.74 13.01 -7.26
C ILE A 35 -4.52 11.92 -6.22
N LYS A 36 -3.27 11.60 -5.86
CA LYS A 36 -2.95 10.51 -4.91
C LYS A 36 -3.55 9.15 -5.31
N PHE A 37 -3.38 8.75 -6.58
CA PHE A 37 -3.96 7.53 -7.16
C PHE A 37 -3.75 6.26 -6.31
N CYS A 38 -2.62 6.12 -5.61
CA CYS A 38 -2.33 4.98 -4.74
C CYS A 38 -3.44 4.69 -3.72
N ALA A 39 -4.09 5.72 -3.17
CA ALA A 39 -5.20 5.56 -2.23
C ALA A 39 -6.49 5.01 -2.87
N PHE A 40 -6.68 5.23 -4.17
CA PHE A 40 -7.87 4.80 -4.89
C PHE A 40 -7.71 3.42 -5.52
N VAL A 41 -6.53 3.11 -6.06
CA VAL A 41 -6.29 1.88 -6.82
C VAL A 41 -5.88 0.70 -5.95
N CYS A 42 -5.43 0.94 -4.71
CA CYS A 42 -4.96 -0.14 -3.86
C CYS A 42 -6.12 -1.06 -3.44
N PRO A 43 -6.12 -2.35 -3.84
CA PRO A 43 -7.20 -3.28 -3.51
C PRO A 43 -7.31 -3.55 -2.00
N ALA A 44 -6.18 -3.49 -1.29
CA ALA A 44 -6.12 -3.70 0.16
C ALA A 44 -6.33 -2.43 0.98
N ARG A 45 -6.46 -1.26 0.34
CA ARG A 45 -6.62 0.05 1.01
C ARG A 45 -5.55 0.32 2.08
N VAL A 46 -4.29 -0.02 1.79
CA VAL A 46 -3.16 0.22 2.71
C VAL A 46 -2.72 1.68 2.75
N TYR A 47 -3.29 2.56 1.92
CA TYR A 47 -2.95 3.99 1.87
C TYR A 47 -4.10 4.84 2.39
N THR A 48 -3.80 5.80 3.26
CA THR A 48 -4.77 6.76 3.80
C THR A 48 -4.24 8.18 3.63
N LEU A 49 -5.10 9.11 3.20
CA LEU A 49 -4.76 10.54 3.17
C LEU A 49 -5.01 11.14 4.56
N GLY A 50 -3.95 11.59 5.22
CA GLY A 50 -4.00 12.29 6.50
C GLY A 50 -4.54 13.71 6.38
N ALA A 51 -4.94 14.29 7.51
CA ALA A 51 -5.41 15.67 7.59
C ALA A 51 -4.30 16.70 7.27
N ASP A 52 -3.04 16.29 7.38
CA ASP A 52 -1.84 17.05 6.97
C ASP A 52 -1.59 17.06 5.45
N GLY A 53 -2.44 16.35 4.69
CA GLY A 53 -2.32 16.19 3.25
C GLY A 53 -1.27 15.17 2.80
N LEU A 54 -0.71 14.39 3.74
CA LEU A 54 0.27 13.34 3.47
C LEU A 54 -0.41 11.97 3.34
N ILE A 55 0.23 11.08 2.58
CA ILE A 55 -0.24 9.70 2.45
C ILE A 55 0.46 8.85 3.52
N HIS A 56 -0.30 8.20 4.38
CA HIS A 56 0.16 7.21 5.33
C HIS A 56 -0.04 5.80 4.80
N ILE A 57 0.76 4.85 5.27
CA ILE A 57 0.73 3.46 4.84
C ILE A 57 0.57 2.52 6.04
N GLU A 58 -0.36 1.57 5.94
CA GLU A 58 -0.50 0.39 6.81
C GLU A 58 -0.13 -0.87 6.00
N HIS A 59 1.16 -1.18 5.89
CA HIS A 59 1.67 -2.17 4.93
C HIS A 59 1.35 -3.63 5.28
N ASP A 60 0.87 -3.89 6.50
CA ASP A 60 0.60 -5.21 7.06
C ASP A 60 -0.43 -5.99 6.23
N GLY A 61 -1.33 -5.27 5.55
CA GLY A 61 -2.34 -5.83 4.67
C GLY A 61 -1.97 -5.83 3.17
N CYS A 62 -0.73 -5.46 2.81
CA CYS A 62 -0.31 -5.35 1.42
C CYS A 62 -0.37 -6.73 0.73
N LEU A 63 -0.96 -6.76 -0.48
CA LEU A 63 -1.12 -7.98 -1.28
C LEU A 63 0.01 -8.20 -2.29
N GLU A 64 1.05 -7.37 -2.22
CA GLU A 64 2.23 -7.44 -3.09
C GLU A 64 1.96 -7.30 -4.60
N CYS A 65 0.80 -6.75 -4.96
CA CYS A 65 0.35 -6.62 -6.35
C CYS A 65 1.06 -5.54 -7.19
N GLY A 66 1.81 -4.62 -6.56
CA GLY A 66 2.52 -3.54 -7.27
C GLY A 66 1.64 -2.47 -7.94
N THR A 67 0.31 -2.50 -7.81
CA THR A 67 -0.57 -1.52 -8.50
C THR A 67 -0.26 -0.07 -8.09
N CYS A 68 0.14 0.14 -6.85
CA CYS A 68 0.47 1.47 -6.31
C CYS A 68 1.68 2.11 -6.99
N ILE A 69 2.73 1.35 -7.29
CA ILE A 69 3.94 1.88 -7.94
C ILE A 69 3.65 2.22 -9.40
N ILE A 70 2.86 1.38 -10.09
CA ILE A 70 2.44 1.64 -11.48
C ILE A 70 1.55 2.90 -11.57
N ALA A 71 0.65 3.09 -10.61
CA ALA A 71 -0.26 4.24 -10.60
C ALA A 71 0.40 5.55 -10.12
N CYS A 72 1.56 5.49 -9.48
CA CYS A 72 2.24 6.67 -8.93
C CYS A 72 2.95 7.48 -10.03
N ARG A 73 2.19 8.28 -10.78
CA ARG A 73 2.73 9.12 -11.88
C ARG A 73 3.79 10.14 -11.44
N SER A 74 3.80 10.52 -10.17
CA SER A 74 4.79 11.47 -9.62
C SER A 74 6.12 10.81 -9.24
N ALA A 75 6.24 9.48 -9.36
CA ALA A 75 7.40 8.71 -8.91
C ALA A 75 7.80 9.00 -7.45
N ALA A 76 6.80 9.21 -6.58
CA ALA A 76 7.02 9.53 -5.16
C ALA A 76 7.09 8.28 -4.27
N LEU A 77 6.90 7.09 -4.84
CA LEU A 77 6.76 5.84 -4.12
C LEU A 77 7.87 4.91 -4.55
N THR A 78 8.50 4.25 -3.59
CA THR A 78 9.38 3.10 -3.82
C THR A 78 8.70 1.87 -3.25
N TRP A 79 8.73 0.77 -3.99
CA TRP A 79 8.12 -0.49 -3.59
C TRP A 79 9.08 -1.62 -3.93
N HIS A 80 9.22 -2.58 -3.02
CA HIS A 80 9.89 -3.84 -3.27
C HIS A 80 9.08 -4.98 -2.64
N TYR A 81 9.40 -6.22 -2.99
CA TYR A 81 8.83 -7.36 -2.28
C TYR A 81 9.32 -7.37 -0.82
N PRO A 82 8.49 -7.84 0.14
CA PRO A 82 8.94 -8.11 1.50
C PRO A 82 10.14 -9.07 1.54
N THR A 83 10.85 -9.10 2.67
CA THR A 83 11.94 -10.06 2.88
C THR A 83 11.45 -11.49 2.65
N ALA A 84 12.33 -12.38 2.18
CA ALA A 84 11.98 -13.76 1.90
C ALA A 84 11.21 -14.43 3.06
N GLY A 85 10.06 -15.02 2.74
CA GLY A 85 9.17 -15.66 3.70
C GLY A 85 8.32 -14.72 4.55
N GLN A 86 8.39 -13.40 4.34
CA GLN A 86 7.47 -12.40 4.88
C GLN A 86 6.37 -12.06 3.85
N GLY A 87 5.44 -11.18 4.24
CA GLY A 87 4.37 -10.72 3.38
C GLY A 87 3.12 -11.59 3.41
N VAL A 88 2.30 -11.48 2.36
CA VAL A 88 1.05 -12.23 2.23
C VAL A 88 1.34 -13.69 1.90
N GLN A 89 0.59 -14.61 2.52
CA GLN A 89 0.74 -16.05 2.36
C GLN A 89 -0.56 -16.63 1.76
N TYR A 90 -0.56 -16.81 0.44
CA TYR A 90 -1.69 -17.43 -0.27
C TYR A 90 -1.66 -18.96 -0.10
N ARG A 91 -2.80 -19.55 0.26
CA ARG A 91 -2.92 -21.01 0.41
C ARG A 91 -3.31 -21.72 -0.88
N PHE A 92 -4.15 -21.08 -1.69
CA PHE A 92 -4.76 -21.68 -2.88
C PHE A 92 -4.65 -20.83 -4.15
N GLY A 93 -3.88 -19.75 -4.11
CA GLY A 93 -3.78 -18.78 -5.22
C GLY A 93 -5.08 -18.03 -5.43
#